data_AF-A0A328AAT9-F1
#
_entry.id   AF-A0A328AAT9-F1
#
_cell.length_a   1.000
_cell.length_b   1.000
_cell.length_c   1.000
_cell.angle_alpha   90.00
_cell.angle_beta   90.00
_cell.angle_gamma   90.00
#
_symmetry.space_group_name_H-M   'P 1'
#
loop_
_entity.id
_entity.type
_entity.pdbx_description
1 polymer ?
#
loop_
_entity_poly.entity_id
_entity_poly.type
_entity_poly.pdbx_seq_one_letter_code
_entity_poly.pdbx_strand_id
1 'polypeptide(L)'
;MPPHWCKQLPEYEVVAESDTRRVVVNTGLAKAQKKVEKKDQASVLHWMKIWVRDQKDAAIPEERFKFQTRWKGAGDNIRVSVFKSYQARYYGFTREIEGKETFLVSAIDPAKKDNQADPAMYKRVGEEALRVIKALGSK
;
A
#
# COMPACT_ATOMS: atom_id res chain seq x y z
N MET A 1 8.47 7.71 21.35
CA MET A 1 9.20 6.49 20.96
C MET A 1 8.69 6.05 19.60
N PRO A 2 9.55 5.59 18.67
CA PRO A 2 9.09 5.02 17.41
C PRO A 2 8.18 3.81 17.71
N PRO A 3 7.12 3.59 16.91
CA PRO A 3 6.23 2.44 17.06
C PRO A 3 7.01 1.12 17.10
N HIS A 4 6.55 0.14 17.87
CA HIS A 4 7.27 -1.12 18.06
C HIS A 4 7.38 -1.92 16.75
N TRP A 5 6.35 -1.86 15.91
CA TRP A 5 6.33 -2.50 14.59
C TRP A 5 7.46 -2.01 13.67
N CYS A 6 7.96 -0.78 13.82
CA CYS A 6 9.07 -0.27 13.00
C CYS A 6 10.36 -1.08 13.22
N LYS A 7 10.53 -1.75 14.37
CA LYS A 7 11.66 -2.64 14.61
C LYS A 7 11.53 -3.96 13.85
N GLN A 8 10.30 -4.40 13.61
CA GLN A 8 9.99 -5.65 12.90
C GLN A 8 9.94 -5.44 11.37
N LEU A 9 9.62 -4.22 10.93
CA LEU A 9 9.52 -3.81 9.53
C LEU A 9 10.36 -2.53 9.27
N PRO A 10 11.69 -2.56 9.47
CA PRO A 10 12.54 -1.37 9.35
C PRO A 10 12.57 -0.78 7.93
N GLU A 11 12.24 -1.57 6.93
CA GLU A 11 12.16 -1.16 5.53
C GLU A 11 10.91 -0.34 5.18
N TYR A 12 9.99 -0.12 6.11
CA TYR A 12 8.77 0.65 5.88
C TYR A 12 8.80 2.01 6.57
N GLU A 13 8.44 3.05 5.82
CA GLU A 13 8.32 4.42 6.33
C GLU A 13 6.87 4.89 6.33
N VAL A 14 6.49 5.67 7.34
CA VAL A 14 5.16 6.27 7.43
C VAL A 14 5.08 7.46 6.46
N VAL A 15 4.09 7.46 5.57
CA VAL A 15 3.85 8.56 4.62
C VAL A 15 2.55 9.34 4.89
N ALA A 16 1.60 8.70 5.57
CA ALA A 16 0.38 9.34 6.07
C ALA A 16 -0.12 8.58 7.30
N GLU A 17 -0.67 9.30 8.29
CA GLU A 17 -1.15 8.69 9.53
C GLU A 17 -2.29 9.51 10.15
N SER A 18 -3.20 8.81 10.82
CA SER A 18 -4.23 9.32 11.73
C SER A 18 -4.26 8.47 13.01
N ASP A 19 -5.24 8.72 13.88
CA ASP A 19 -5.41 7.98 15.13
C ASP A 19 -5.73 6.50 14.89
N THR A 20 -6.45 6.18 13.81
CA THR A 20 -6.98 4.84 13.54
C THR A 20 -6.38 4.18 12.30
N ARG A 21 -5.71 4.95 11.43
CA ARG A 21 -5.18 4.46 10.15
C ARG A 21 -3.77 4.96 9.89
N ARG A 22 -3.03 4.21 9.09
CA ARG A 22 -1.75 4.69 8.54
C ARG A 22 -1.45 4.09 7.18
N VAL A 23 -0.70 4.83 6.37
CA VAL A 23 -0.11 4.35 5.13
C VAL A 23 1.40 4.34 5.30
N VAL A 24 1.99 3.20 4.98
CA VAL A 24 3.44 3.01 5.01
C VAL A 24 3.92 2.57 3.64
N VAL A 25 5.11 3.02 3.24
CA VAL A 25 5.74 2.70 1.96
C VAL A 25 7.03 1.93 2.20
N ASN A 26 7.20 0.82 1.48
CA ASN A 26 8.47 0.09 1.51
C ASN A 26 9.56 0.96 0.84
N THR A 27 10.58 1.34 1.61
CA THR A 27 11.73 2.16 1.20
C THR A 27 12.56 1.52 0.07
N GLY A 28 12.51 0.19 -0.08
CA GLY A 28 13.06 -0.54 -1.23
C GLY A 28 12.45 -0.12 -2.57
N LEU A 29 11.30 0.54 -2.56
CA LEU A 29 10.63 1.07 -3.75
C LEU A 29 11.17 2.44 -4.20
N ALA A 30 12.17 3.03 -3.52
CA ALA A 30 12.70 4.35 -3.86
C ALA A 30 13.12 4.50 -5.34
N LYS A 31 13.65 3.44 -5.97
CA LYS A 31 13.98 3.46 -7.41
C LYS A 31 12.74 3.54 -8.30
N ALA A 32 11.66 2.86 -7.94
CA ALA A 32 10.39 2.93 -8.66
C ALA A 32 9.69 4.28 -8.42
N GLN A 33 9.70 4.76 -7.18
CA GLN A 33 9.20 6.07 -6.77
C GLN A 33 9.83 7.19 -7.62
N LYS A 34 11.15 7.19 -7.79
CA LYS A 34 11.88 8.18 -8.60
C LYS A 34 11.47 8.21 -10.08
N LYS A 35 10.88 7.14 -10.60
CA LYS A 35 10.38 7.07 -11.98
C LYS A 35 8.96 7.63 -12.13
N VAL A 36 8.24 7.82 -11.03
CA VAL A 36 6.91 8.43 -11.03
C VAL A 36 7.04 9.93 -11.20
N GLU A 37 6.25 10.55 -12.08
CA GLU A 37 6.23 12.01 -12.20
C GLU A 37 5.84 12.68 -10.87
N LYS A 38 6.44 13.83 -10.54
CA LYS A 38 6.19 14.53 -9.27
C LYS A 38 4.70 14.83 -9.05
N LYS A 39 3.96 15.17 -10.11
CA LYS A 39 2.51 15.43 -10.05
C LYS A 39 1.72 14.18 -9.64
N ASP A 40 2.13 13.02 -10.14
CA ASP A 40 1.52 11.73 -9.85
C ASP A 40 1.86 11.29 -8.42
N GLN A 41 3.11 11.49 -7.96
CA GLN A 41 3.50 11.26 -6.57
C GLN A 41 2.66 12.11 -5.60
N ALA A 42 2.53 13.41 -5.89
CA ALA A 42 1.74 14.34 -5.09
C ALA A 42 0.25 13.95 -5.07
N SER A 43 -0.29 13.53 -6.22
CA SER A 43 -1.67 13.05 -6.34
C SER A 43 -1.91 11.80 -5.48
N VAL A 44 -1.04 10.79 -5.57
CA VAL A 44 -1.14 9.58 -4.75
C VAL A 44 -1.04 9.92 -3.26
N LEU A 45 -0.07 10.75 -2.88
CA LEU A 45 0.10 11.16 -1.48
C LEU A 45 -1.13 11.91 -0.95
N HIS A 46 -1.77 12.74 -1.77
CA HIS A 46 -3.01 13.40 -1.42
C HIS A 46 -4.12 12.39 -1.10
N TRP A 47 -4.32 11.37 -1.95
CA TRP A 47 -5.31 10.32 -1.71
C TRP A 47 -5.00 9.45 -0.50
N MET A 48 -3.72 9.16 -0.23
CA MET A 48 -3.29 8.47 1.00
C MET A 48 -3.64 9.29 2.25
N LYS A 49 -3.46 10.61 2.21
CA LYS A 49 -3.86 11.51 3.31
C LYS A 49 -5.37 11.54 3.52
N ILE A 50 -6.16 11.48 2.45
CA ILE A 50 -7.63 11.34 2.55
C ILE A 50 -7.98 9.99 3.17
N TRP A 51 -7.32 8.91 2.73
CA TRP A 51 -7.60 7.54 3.17
C TRP A 51 -7.40 7.35 4.68
N VAL A 52 -6.34 7.95 5.24
CA VAL A 52 -6.11 7.88 6.69
C VAL A 52 -7.09 8.75 7.48
N ARG A 53 -7.65 9.81 6.88
CA ARG A 53 -8.56 10.75 7.57
C ARG A 53 -10.00 10.26 7.58
N ASP A 54 -10.46 9.72 6.46
CA ASP A 54 -11.88 9.40 6.28
C ASP A 54 -12.13 7.89 6.27
N GLN A 55 -12.89 7.44 7.26
CA GLN A 55 -13.30 6.03 7.40
C GLN A 55 -14.50 5.66 6.50
N LYS A 56 -15.16 6.63 5.87
CA LYS A 56 -16.34 6.37 5.03
C LYS A 56 -15.91 5.92 3.63
N ASP A 57 -16.51 4.81 3.17
CA ASP A 57 -16.22 4.17 1.88
C ASP A 57 -16.41 5.09 0.64
N ALA A 58 -17.10 6.23 0.79
CA ALA A 58 -17.38 7.18 -0.29
C ALA A 58 -16.34 8.32 -0.45
N ALA A 59 -15.35 8.43 0.44
CA ALA A 59 -14.45 9.58 0.48
C ALA A 59 -13.41 9.59 -0.65
N ILE A 60 -13.09 8.42 -1.20
CA ILE A 60 -12.10 8.28 -2.28
C ILE A 60 -12.80 7.67 -3.49
N PRO A 61 -12.79 8.34 -4.65
CA PRO A 61 -13.31 7.76 -5.88
C PRO A 61 -12.63 6.44 -6.22
N GLU A 62 -13.37 5.49 -6.79
CA GLU A 62 -12.85 4.16 -7.17
C GLU A 62 -11.73 4.26 -8.22
N GLU A 63 -11.71 5.35 -8.99
CA GLU A 63 -10.65 5.69 -9.92
C GLU A 63 -9.32 6.02 -9.22
N ARG A 64 -9.35 6.30 -7.92
CA ARG A 64 -8.21 6.75 -7.10
C ARG A 64 -7.78 5.72 -6.07
N PHE A 65 -8.72 4.97 -5.50
CA PHE A 65 -8.41 3.82 -4.66
C PHE A 65 -9.38 2.68 -4.93
N LYS A 66 -8.86 1.49 -5.24
CA LYS A 66 -9.70 0.33 -5.61
C LYS A 66 -9.13 -0.97 -5.07
N PHE A 67 -10.01 -1.86 -4.64
CA PHE A 67 -9.71 -3.29 -4.51
C PHE A 67 -9.47 -3.92 -5.90
N GLN A 68 -8.32 -4.54 -6.09
CA GLN A 68 -7.97 -5.14 -7.39
C GLN A 68 -8.22 -6.63 -7.43
N THR A 69 -7.68 -7.36 -6.45
CA THR A 69 -7.78 -8.82 -6.45
C THR A 69 -7.49 -9.39 -5.07
N ARG A 70 -7.82 -10.66 -4.89
CA ARG A 70 -7.39 -11.48 -3.76
C ARG A 70 -6.26 -12.38 -4.25
N TRP A 71 -5.06 -12.12 -3.76
CA TRP A 71 -3.93 -13.01 -4.01
C TRP A 71 -4.01 -14.19 -3.03
N LYS A 72 -4.01 -15.40 -3.57
CA LYS A 72 -4.02 -16.64 -2.79
C LYS A 72 -2.62 -17.24 -2.85
N GLY A 73 -1.96 -17.38 -1.70
CA GLY A 73 -0.67 -18.04 -1.60
C GLY A 73 -0.37 -18.44 -0.17
N ALA A 74 0.28 -19.60 0.00
CA ALA A 74 0.62 -20.20 1.30
C ALA A 74 -0.56 -20.35 2.29
N GLY A 75 -1.80 -20.50 1.79
CA GLY A 75 -3.00 -20.65 2.62
C GLY A 75 -3.65 -19.32 3.03
N ASP A 76 -3.00 -18.18 2.78
CA ASP A 76 -3.55 -16.85 3.07
C ASP A 76 -4.31 -16.26 1.88
N ASN A 77 -5.30 -15.44 2.23
CA ASN A 77 -6.12 -14.70 1.26
C ASN A 77 -5.85 -13.20 1.41
N ILE A 78 -4.86 -12.71 0.67
CA ILE A 78 -4.38 -11.33 0.77
C ILE A 78 -5.20 -10.42 -0.14
N ARG A 79 -5.92 -9.47 0.47
CA ARG A 79 -6.63 -8.41 -0.25
C ARG A 79 -5.61 -7.41 -0.80
N VAL A 80 -5.50 -7.32 -2.12
CA VAL A 80 -4.66 -6.35 -2.81
C VAL A 80 -5.51 -5.17 -3.26
N SER A 81 -5.13 -3.97 -2.83
CA SER A 81 -5.74 -2.71 -3.26
C SER A 81 -4.67 -1.79 -3.86
N VAL A 82 -5.11 -0.75 -4.55
CA VAL A 82 -4.22 0.14 -5.29
C VAL A 82 -4.64 1.59 -5.14
N PHE A 83 -3.67 2.48 -4.90
CA PHE A 83 -3.82 3.91 -5.14
C PHE A 83 -3.41 4.25 -6.57
N LYS A 84 -4.19 5.07 -7.26
CA LYS A 84 -4.01 5.40 -8.67
C LYS A 84 -3.89 6.91 -8.86
N SER A 85 -2.90 7.30 -9.65
CA SER A 85 -2.86 8.61 -10.28
C SER A 85 -3.08 8.48 -11.79
N TYR A 86 -2.75 9.52 -12.56
CA TYR A 86 -2.94 9.49 -14.00
C TYR A 86 -2.04 8.43 -14.66
N GLN A 87 -0.75 8.42 -14.30
CA GLN A 87 0.24 7.52 -14.90
C GLN A 87 0.82 6.47 -13.95
N ALA A 88 0.52 6.52 -12.65
CA ALA A 88 1.14 5.62 -11.68
C ALA A 88 0.13 4.87 -10.81
N ARG A 89 0.58 3.72 -10.30
CA ARG A 89 -0.19 2.86 -9.38
C ARG A 89 0.69 2.39 -8.24
N TYR A 90 0.15 2.49 -7.03
CA TYR A 90 0.81 2.10 -5.78
C TYR A 90 0.00 0.96 -5.18
N TYR A 91 0.53 -0.25 -5.30
CA TYR A 91 -0.12 -1.46 -4.86
C TYR A 91 0.28 -1.79 -3.43
N GLY A 92 -0.68 -2.30 -2.68
CA GLY A 92 -0.47 -2.69 -1.30
C GLY A 92 -1.57 -3.57 -0.78
N PHE A 93 -1.46 -3.88 0.51
CA PHE A 93 -2.43 -4.65 1.26
C PHE A 93 -2.66 -3.96 2.61
N THR A 94 -3.79 -4.28 3.23
CA THR A 94 -4.15 -3.75 4.53
C THR A 94 -3.94 -4.80 5.61
N ARG A 95 -3.43 -4.40 6.77
CA ARG A 95 -3.38 -5.23 7.98
C ARG A 95 -3.54 -4.35 9.21
N GLU A 96 -4.14 -4.90 10.27
CA GLU A 96 -4.14 -4.24 11.57
C GLU A 96 -2.76 -4.40 12.21
N ILE A 97 -2.11 -3.27 12.55
CA ILE A 97 -0.82 -3.22 13.21
C ILE A 97 -0.95 -2.24 14.38
N GLU A 98 -0.75 -2.74 15.60
CA GLU A 98 -0.86 -1.94 16.84
C GLU A 98 -2.20 -1.18 16.95
N GLY A 99 -3.32 -1.82 16.59
CA GLY A 99 -4.66 -1.23 16.67
C GLY A 99 -4.97 -0.20 15.58
N LYS A 100 -4.08 0.00 14.60
CA LYS A 100 -4.32 0.85 13.43
C LYS A 100 -4.45 0.03 12.16
N GLU A 101 -5.46 0.35 11.36
CA GLU A 101 -5.58 -0.19 10.00
C GLU A 101 -4.44 0.41 9.15
N THR A 102 -3.49 -0.44 8.78
CA THR A 102 -2.26 -0.04 8.10
C THR A 102 -2.28 -0.52 6.66
N PHE A 103 -2.20 0.42 5.71
CA PHE A 103 -2.00 0.10 4.31
C PHE A 103 -0.50 0.09 3.99
N LEU A 104 0.02 -1.06 3.57
CA LEU A 104 1.43 -1.28 3.25
C LEU A 104 1.63 -1.26 1.74
N VAL A 105 2.21 -0.18 1.21
CA VAL A 105 2.62 -0.10 -0.20
C VAL A 105 3.87 -0.95 -0.39
N SER A 106 3.74 -1.96 -1.25
CA SER A 106 4.77 -2.98 -1.51
C SER A 106 5.15 -3.10 -2.98
N ALA A 107 4.43 -2.45 -3.89
CA ALA A 107 4.84 -2.34 -5.28
C ALA A 107 4.38 -1.01 -5.91
N ILE A 108 5.18 -0.49 -6.84
CA ILE A 108 4.88 0.71 -7.62
C ILE A 108 5.03 0.38 -9.10
N ASP A 109 3.99 0.69 -9.86
CA ASP A 109 4.00 0.75 -11.32
C ASP A 109 4.08 2.23 -11.73
N PRO A 110 5.25 2.72 -12.17
CA PRO A 110 5.45 4.15 -12.45
C PRO A 110 4.90 4.60 -13.80
N ALA A 111 4.59 3.67 -14.71
CA ALA A 111 4.14 3.99 -16.05
C ALA A 111 3.06 2.99 -16.46
N LYS A 112 1.83 3.34 -16.11
CA LYS A 112 0.63 2.62 -16.53
C LYS A 112 0.54 2.65 -18.07
N LYS A 113 1.06 1.61 -18.71
CA LYS A 113 0.98 1.45 -20.17
C LYS A 113 -0.44 1.08 -20.62
N ASP A 114 -1.19 0.37 -19.78
CA ASP A 114 -2.56 -0.08 -20.06
C ASP A 114 -3.49 0.02 -18.84
N ASN A 115 -4.80 0.05 -19.08
CA ASN A 115 -5.82 0.00 -18.02
C ASN A 115 -5.82 -1.33 -17.26
N GLN A 116 -5.24 -2.39 -17.81
CA GLN A 116 -5.03 -3.64 -17.10
C GLN A 116 -3.92 -3.52 -16.06
N ALA A 117 -4.08 -4.24 -14.96
CA ALA A 117 -3.12 -4.24 -13.87
C ALA A 117 -2.19 -5.45 -14.03
N ASP A 118 -0.90 -5.21 -13.80
CA ASP A 118 0.16 -6.19 -14.02
C ASP A 118 0.10 -7.32 -12.98
N PRO A 119 -0.12 -8.60 -13.39
CA PRO A 119 -0.13 -9.75 -12.49
C PRO A 119 1.15 -9.90 -11.66
N ALA A 120 2.30 -9.44 -12.17
CA ALA A 120 3.56 -9.47 -11.44
C ALA A 120 3.53 -8.57 -10.20
N MET A 121 2.78 -7.46 -10.25
CA MET A 121 2.59 -6.59 -9.09
C MET A 121 1.78 -7.29 -8.00
N TYR A 122 0.73 -8.03 -8.35
CA TYR A 122 -0.06 -8.79 -7.38
C TYR A 122 0.75 -9.86 -6.67
N LYS A 123 1.58 -10.59 -7.42
CA LYS A 123 2.49 -11.58 -6.85
C LYS A 123 3.45 -10.94 -5.86
N ARG A 124 4.09 -9.81 -6.22
CA ARG A 124 5.00 -9.06 -5.33
C ARG A 124 4.30 -8.62 -4.05
N VAL A 125 3.10 -8.04 -4.17
CA VAL A 125 2.31 -7.63 -2.99
C VAL A 125 1.97 -8.84 -2.11
N GLY A 126 1.58 -9.96 -2.71
CA GLY A 126 1.26 -11.19 -1.98
C GLY A 126 2.44 -11.79 -1.22
N GLU A 127 3.60 -11.92 -1.88
CA GLU A 127 4.84 -12.41 -1.26
C GLU A 127 5.29 -11.49 -0.13
N GLU A 128 5.21 -10.17 -0.33
CA GLU A 128 5.56 -9.19 0.70
C GLU A 128 4.58 -9.24 1.87
N ALA A 129 3.28 -9.43 1.60
CA ALA A 129 2.30 -9.63 2.65
C ALA A 129 2.66 -10.83 3.51
N LEU A 130 2.95 -12.00 2.92
CA LEU A 130 3.36 -13.19 3.69
C LEU A 130 4.60 -12.91 4.57
N ARG A 131 5.59 -12.18 4.04
CA ARG A 131 6.77 -11.79 4.81
C ARG A 131 6.39 -10.93 6.02
N VAL A 132 5.56 -9.91 5.80
CA VAL A 132 5.07 -9.02 6.86
C VAL A 132 4.27 -9.79 7.91
N ILE A 133 3.40 -10.70 7.50
CA ILE A 133 2.61 -11.55 8.40
C ILE A 133 3.52 -12.36 9.32
N LYS A 134 4.54 -13.00 8.74
CA LYS A 134 5.51 -13.78 9.49
C LYS A 134 6.33 -12.92 10.45
N ALA A 135 6.74 -11.73 10.04
CA ALA A 135 7.55 -10.81 10.84
C ALA A 135 6.80 -10.22 12.04
N LEU A 136 5.51 -9.92 11.87
CA LEU A 136 4.66 -9.37 12.93
C LEU A 136 4.08 -10.45 13.87
N GLY A 137 4.23 -11.73 13.49
CA GLY A 137 3.53 -12.85 14.12
C GLY A 137 2.07 -12.94 13.66
N SER A 138 1.58 -14.18 13.56
CA SER A 138 0.14 -14.42 13.43
C SER A 138 -0.51 -14.06 14.76
N LYS A 139 -1.39 -13.05 14.78
CA LYS A 139 -2.38 -12.93 15.85
C LYS A 139 -3.38 -14.07 15.72
#